data_AF-A0A931YKF3-F1
#
_entry.id   AF-A0A931YKF3-F1
#
_cell.length_a   1.000
_cell.length_b   1.000
_cell.length_c   1.000
_cell.angle_alpha   90.00
_cell.angle_beta   90.00
_cell.angle_gamma   90.00
#
_symmetry.space_group_name_H-M   'P 1'
#
loop_
_entity.id
_entity.type
_entity.pdbx_description
1 polymer ?
#
loop_
_entity_poly.entity_id
_entity_poly.type
_entity_poly.pdbx_seq_one_letter_code
_entity_poly.pdbx_strand_id
1 'polypeptide(L)'
;MTRAPVPARDAATVVLVRDAPGGIEVLLLERHAASPMSPGAFAFPGGRVEATDAAPDGERLCRGLTAAEAAATLPDVWPPQRALGFWIAALREAFEEAGLLLAYDRGGSPFVPAARARERLAAQRARWRKDPGAFAAMLAAEGSKRSERGLCPRNRSWGEGRPPAIKGGEAPLRGSTGARRGRGR
;
A
#
# COMPACT_ATOMS: atom_id res chain seq x y z
N MET A 1 -37.21 -19.17 1.03
CA MET A 1 -35.91 -19.80 1.34
C MET A 1 -34.89 -18.70 1.55
N THR A 2 -34.48 -18.45 2.79
CA THR A 2 -33.45 -17.45 3.11
C THR A 2 -32.10 -18.03 2.68
N ARG A 3 -31.45 -17.43 1.68
CA ARG A 3 -30.11 -17.84 1.23
C ARG A 3 -29.15 -17.72 2.41
N ALA A 4 -28.44 -18.80 2.73
CA ALA A 4 -27.45 -18.78 3.79
C ALA A 4 -26.44 -17.64 3.53
N PRO A 5 -26.02 -16.88 4.57
CA PRO A 5 -25.04 -15.81 4.41
C PRO A 5 -23.74 -16.37 3.82
N VAL A 6 -23.16 -15.66 2.86
CA VAL A 6 -21.82 -16.00 2.38
C VAL A 6 -20.83 -15.72 3.51
N PRO A 7 -19.94 -16.67 3.86
CA PRO A 7 -18.93 -16.44 4.90
C PRO A 7 -18.11 -15.18 4.62
N ALA A 8 -17.94 -14.35 5.64
CA ALA A 8 -17.06 -13.20 5.56
C ALA A 8 -15.61 -13.67 5.29
N ARG A 9 -14.88 -12.90 4.49
CA ARG A 9 -13.47 -13.15 4.20
C ARG A 9 -12.65 -12.02 4.81
N ASP A 10 -11.57 -12.39 5.47
CA ASP A 10 -10.62 -11.43 6.02
C ASP A 10 -10.04 -10.56 4.89
N ALA A 11 -9.99 -9.26 5.16
CA ALA A 11 -9.47 -8.27 4.23
C ALA A 11 -8.73 -7.16 5.00
N ALA A 12 -7.76 -6.55 4.33
CA ALA A 12 -7.00 -5.44 4.85
C ALA A 12 -7.09 -4.24 3.88
N THR A 13 -7.07 -3.04 4.44
CA THR A 13 -7.14 -1.78 3.69
C THR A 13 -6.13 -0.81 4.25
N VAL A 14 -5.44 -0.07 3.37
CA VAL A 14 -4.47 0.96 3.77
C VAL A 14 -4.98 2.34 3.39
N VAL A 15 -4.98 3.26 4.35
CA VAL A 15 -5.29 4.67 4.12
C VAL A 15 -3.99 5.45 4.06
N LEU A 16 -3.63 5.92 2.86
CA LEU A 16 -2.43 6.70 2.65
C LEU A 16 -2.76 8.18 2.66
N VAL A 17 -2.17 8.90 3.62
CA VAL A 17 -2.41 10.32 3.86
C VAL A 17 -1.13 11.13 3.72
N ARG A 18 -1.28 12.39 3.30
CA ARG A 18 -0.19 13.38 3.37
C ARG A 18 -0.73 14.73 3.83
N ASP A 19 0.13 15.51 4.46
CA ASP A 19 -0.12 16.92 4.73
C ASP A 19 -0.06 17.72 3.41
N ALA A 20 -0.99 18.66 3.27
CA ALA A 20 -1.07 19.61 2.15
C ALA A 20 -1.40 21.01 2.69
N PRO A 21 -1.12 22.10 1.93
CA PRO A 21 -1.40 23.46 2.39
C PRO A 21 -2.86 23.73 2.83
N GLY A 22 -3.82 22.94 2.34
CA GLY A 22 -5.25 23.05 2.67
C GLY A 22 -5.80 21.97 3.61
N GLY A 23 -4.95 21.13 4.21
CA GLY A 23 -5.38 20.05 5.10
C GLY A 23 -4.73 18.71 4.76
N ILE A 24 -5.47 17.62 4.93
CA ILE A 24 -4.99 16.26 4.63
C ILE A 24 -5.49 15.84 3.25
N GLU A 25 -4.59 15.31 2.44
CA GLU A 25 -4.95 14.60 1.21
C GLU A 25 -4.86 13.09 1.42
N VAL A 26 -5.81 12.36 0.84
CA VAL A 26 -5.89 10.89 0.95
C VAL A 26 -5.87 10.27 -0.43
N LEU A 27 -5.06 9.22 -0.61
CA LEU A 27 -5.04 8.48 -1.86
C LEU A 27 -6.28 7.60 -1.99
N LEU A 28 -7.01 7.78 -3.09
CA LEU A 28 -8.11 6.91 -3.51
C LEU A 28 -7.82 6.34 -4.90
N LEU A 29 -8.26 5.11 -5.11
CA LEU A 29 -8.22 4.42 -6.39
C LEU A 29 -9.64 4.36 -6.96
N GLU A 30 -9.77 4.65 -8.26
CA GLU A 30 -11.02 4.42 -8.97
C GLU A 30 -11.08 2.95 -9.42
N ARG A 31 -12.13 2.23 -9.00
CA ARG A 31 -12.33 0.84 -9.40
C ARG A 31 -12.69 0.77 -10.88
N HIS A 32 -12.07 -0.16 -11.60
CA HIS A 32 -12.39 -0.40 -13.00
C HIS A 32 -13.90 -0.69 -13.17
N ALA A 33 -14.51 -0.17 -14.23
CA ALA A 33 -15.95 -0.28 -14.48
C ALA A 33 -16.48 -1.73 -14.59
N ALA A 34 -15.58 -2.69 -14.80
CA ALA A 34 -15.91 -4.12 -14.83
C ALA A 34 -15.73 -4.83 -13.47
N SER A 35 -15.52 -4.09 -12.38
CA SER A 35 -15.32 -4.68 -11.06
C SER A 35 -16.61 -5.35 -10.55
N PRO A 36 -16.57 -6.60 -10.06
CA PRO A 36 -17.75 -7.29 -9.53
C PRO A 36 -18.29 -6.68 -8.23
N MET A 37 -17.55 -5.74 -7.62
CA MET A 37 -18.00 -4.94 -6.48
C MET A 37 -17.84 -3.46 -6.81
N SER A 38 -18.95 -2.72 -6.81
CA SER A 38 -19.05 -1.26 -6.97
C SER A 38 -18.18 -0.64 -8.08
N PRO A 39 -18.51 -0.89 -9.37
CA PRO A 39 -17.91 -0.20 -10.51
C PRO A 39 -17.85 1.33 -10.37
N GLY A 40 -16.71 1.96 -10.72
CA GLY A 40 -16.56 3.42 -10.72
C GLY A 40 -16.50 4.07 -9.33
N ALA A 41 -16.57 3.29 -8.25
CA ALA A 41 -16.41 3.80 -6.90
C ALA A 41 -14.94 4.12 -6.60
N PHE A 42 -14.73 5.17 -5.82
CA PHE A 42 -13.45 5.45 -5.19
C PHE A 42 -13.28 4.57 -3.94
N ALA A 43 -12.15 3.90 -3.84
CA ALA A 43 -11.81 3.04 -2.72
C ALA A 43 -10.36 3.25 -2.29
N PHE A 44 -10.07 2.96 -1.03
CA PHE A 44 -8.69 2.81 -0.59
C PHE A 44 -8.07 1.54 -1.18
N PRO A 45 -6.74 1.50 -1.38
CA PRO A 45 -6.07 0.26 -1.73
C PRO A 45 -6.32 -0.80 -0.67
N GLY A 46 -6.66 -2.02 -1.09
CA GLY A 46 -6.95 -3.10 -0.16
C GLY A 46 -7.54 -4.33 -0.82
N GLY A 47 -7.52 -5.43 -0.09
CA GLY A 47 -7.90 -6.72 -0.61
C GLY A 47 -7.88 -7.80 0.45
N ARG A 48 -8.01 -9.05 0.01
CA ARG A 48 -8.10 -10.20 0.91
C ARG A 48 -6.76 -10.43 1.61
N VAL A 49 -6.83 -10.86 2.86
CA VAL A 49 -5.67 -11.45 3.54
C VAL A 49 -5.49 -12.86 3.00
N GLU A 50 -4.36 -13.11 2.35
CA GLU A 50 -4.04 -14.41 1.75
C GLU A 50 -3.17 -15.22 2.73
N ALA A 51 -3.16 -16.55 2.61
CA ALA A 51 -2.39 -17.41 3.52
C ALA A 51 -0.88 -17.10 3.51
N THR A 52 -0.36 -16.64 2.37
CA THR A 52 1.03 -16.22 2.20
C THR A 52 1.41 -14.98 2.99
N ASP A 53 0.42 -14.15 3.39
CA ASP A 53 0.68 -12.97 4.21
C ASP A 53 1.03 -13.34 5.66
N ALA A 54 0.68 -14.56 6.10
CA ALA A 54 0.98 -15.10 7.43
C ALA A 54 2.25 -15.97 7.46
N ALA A 55 3.20 -15.72 6.55
CA ALA A 55 4.44 -16.49 6.47
C ALA A 55 5.22 -16.46 7.80
N PRO A 56 5.87 -17.57 8.22
CA PRO A 56 6.61 -17.64 9.48
C PRO A 56 7.68 -16.56 9.65
N ASP A 57 8.29 -16.11 8.56
CA ASP A 57 9.32 -15.06 8.56
C ASP A 57 8.78 -13.67 8.20
N GLY A 58 7.45 -13.49 8.25
CA GLY A 58 6.76 -12.24 7.91
C GLY A 58 7.20 -11.02 8.73
N GLU A 59 7.64 -11.21 9.97
CA GLU A 59 8.21 -10.13 10.79
C GLU A 59 9.44 -9.48 10.15
N ARG A 60 10.21 -10.23 9.34
CA ARG A 60 11.33 -9.67 8.59
C ARG A 60 10.88 -8.66 7.54
N LEU A 61 9.62 -8.69 7.16
CA LEU A 61 8.98 -7.76 6.23
C LEU A 61 8.36 -6.56 6.96
N CYS A 62 8.37 -6.52 8.30
CA CYS A 62 7.72 -5.51 9.14
C CYS A 62 8.72 -4.89 10.14
N ARG A 63 9.13 -3.64 9.90
CA ARG A 63 9.99 -2.88 10.82
C ARG A 63 9.17 -2.28 11.97
N GLY A 64 9.40 -2.75 13.20
CA GLY A 64 8.78 -2.17 14.40
C GLY A 64 7.32 -2.60 14.61
N LEU A 65 6.94 -3.75 14.04
CA LEU A 65 5.72 -4.46 14.35
C LEU A 65 6.03 -5.95 14.36
N THR A 66 5.97 -6.56 15.54
CA THR A 66 6.07 -8.01 15.73
C THR A 66 4.71 -8.67 15.55
N ALA A 67 4.70 -9.98 15.33
CA ALA A 67 3.47 -10.78 15.29
C ALA A 67 2.74 -10.72 16.63
N ALA A 68 3.46 -10.67 17.75
CA ALA A 68 2.87 -10.53 19.07
C ALA A 68 2.16 -9.17 19.25
N GLU A 69 2.78 -8.07 18.81
CA GLU A 69 2.15 -6.73 18.85
C GLU A 69 0.94 -6.63 17.90
N ALA A 70 1.03 -7.26 16.73
CA ALA A 70 -0.10 -7.36 15.81
C ALA A 70 -1.26 -8.15 16.43
N ALA A 71 -0.98 -9.27 17.09
CA ALA A 71 -1.98 -10.08 17.80
C ALA A 71 -2.59 -9.33 19.00
N ALA A 72 -1.81 -8.52 19.71
CA ALA A 72 -2.35 -7.66 20.77
C ALA A 72 -3.33 -6.61 20.22
N THR A 73 -3.13 -6.17 18.97
CA THR A 73 -4.04 -5.23 18.29
C THR A 73 -5.28 -5.93 17.72
N LEU A 74 -5.15 -7.18 17.27
CA LEU A 74 -6.22 -8.02 16.72
C LEU A 74 -6.36 -9.30 17.56
N PRO A 75 -6.90 -9.24 18.79
CA PRO A 75 -6.88 -10.36 19.74
C PRO A 75 -7.68 -11.58 19.30
N ASP A 76 -8.68 -11.39 18.42
CA ASP A 76 -9.52 -12.46 17.88
C ASP A 76 -8.87 -13.18 16.68
N VAL A 77 -7.71 -12.73 16.21
CA VAL A 77 -7.00 -13.31 15.07
C VAL A 77 -5.84 -14.17 15.55
N TRP A 78 -5.92 -15.47 15.29
CA TRP A 78 -4.89 -16.45 15.62
C TRP A 78 -4.47 -17.26 14.38
N PRO A 79 -3.20 -17.68 14.24
CA PRO A 79 -2.05 -17.40 15.12
C PRO A 79 -1.52 -15.96 14.99
N PRO A 80 -0.58 -15.50 15.83
CA PRO A 80 -0.04 -14.14 15.78
C PRO A 80 0.48 -13.73 14.39
N GLN A 81 1.02 -14.69 13.63
CA GLN A 81 1.45 -14.48 12.25
C GLN A 81 0.29 -14.10 11.32
N ARG A 82 -0.92 -14.64 11.58
CA ARG A 82 -2.12 -14.26 10.85
C ARG A 82 -2.54 -12.82 11.17
N ALA A 83 -2.39 -12.39 12.43
CA ALA A 83 -2.62 -11.00 12.80
C ALA A 83 -1.64 -10.07 12.06
N LEU A 84 -0.34 -10.39 12.05
CA LEU A 84 0.66 -9.66 11.25
C LEU A 84 0.33 -9.64 9.75
N GLY A 85 -0.26 -10.73 9.25
CA GLY A 85 -0.70 -10.87 7.86
C GLY A 85 -1.66 -9.78 7.38
N PHE A 86 -2.43 -9.13 8.26
CA PHE A 86 -3.26 -7.97 7.87
C PHE A 86 -2.41 -6.77 7.43
N TRP A 87 -1.29 -6.51 8.10
CA TRP A 87 -0.38 -5.43 7.69
C TRP A 87 0.35 -5.79 6.41
N ILE A 88 0.80 -7.04 6.29
CA ILE A 88 1.48 -7.51 5.08
C ILE A 88 0.54 -7.47 3.87
N ALA A 89 -0.71 -7.90 4.04
CA ALA A 89 -1.75 -7.79 3.01
C ALA A 89 -1.98 -6.33 2.60
N ALA A 90 -2.09 -5.42 3.57
CA ALA A 90 -2.26 -3.99 3.28
C ALA A 90 -1.09 -3.42 2.47
N LEU A 91 0.16 -3.79 2.79
CA LEU A 91 1.36 -3.40 2.04
C LEU A 91 1.36 -3.97 0.62
N ARG A 92 1.03 -5.27 0.49
CA ARG A 92 0.95 -5.98 -0.78
C ARG A 92 -0.07 -5.32 -1.69
N GLU A 93 -1.27 -5.05 -1.19
CA GLU A 93 -2.35 -4.42 -1.96
C GLU A 93 -2.02 -2.97 -2.35
N ALA A 94 -1.38 -2.18 -1.47
CA ALA A 94 -0.89 -0.84 -1.85
C ALA A 94 0.06 -0.90 -3.05
N PHE A 95 0.93 -1.90 -3.08
CA PHE A 95 1.81 -2.11 -4.21
C PHE A 95 1.06 -2.61 -5.46
N GLU A 96 0.20 -3.62 -5.33
CA GLU A 96 -0.53 -4.23 -6.44
C GLU A 96 -1.54 -3.28 -7.11
N GLU A 97 -2.21 -2.44 -6.32
CA GLU A 97 -3.29 -1.56 -6.79
C GLU A 97 -2.84 -0.12 -7.05
N ALA A 98 -1.89 0.41 -6.28
CA ALA A 98 -1.38 1.77 -6.45
C ALA A 98 0.06 1.86 -6.98
N GLY A 99 0.82 0.75 -7.00
CA GLY A 99 2.25 0.77 -7.35
C GLY A 99 3.12 1.42 -6.27
N LEU A 100 2.61 1.52 -5.05
CA LEU A 100 3.30 2.17 -3.93
C LEU A 100 3.99 1.12 -3.07
N LEU A 101 5.31 1.10 -3.14
CA LEU A 101 6.14 0.28 -2.27
C LEU A 101 6.48 1.06 -0.99
N LEU A 102 5.81 0.74 0.11
CA LEU A 102 6.04 1.39 1.41
C LEU A 102 7.23 0.72 2.11
N ALA A 103 8.43 1.08 1.68
CA ALA A 103 9.70 0.52 2.15
C ALA A 103 10.58 1.58 2.82
N TYR A 104 11.59 1.11 3.53
CA TYR A 104 12.70 1.92 4.02
C TYR A 104 14.02 1.44 3.39
N ASP A 105 14.95 2.35 3.19
CA ASP A 105 16.33 2.00 2.85
C ASP A 105 17.11 1.52 4.08
N ARG A 106 18.39 1.17 3.88
CA ARG A 106 19.28 0.71 4.96
C ARG A 106 19.46 1.74 6.08
N GLY A 107 19.41 3.02 5.73
CA GLY A 107 19.52 4.14 6.66
C GLY A 107 18.23 4.36 7.47
N GLY A 108 17.14 3.68 7.10
CA GLY A 108 15.83 3.90 7.71
C GLY A 108 15.09 5.12 7.15
N SER A 109 15.56 5.68 6.03
CA SER A 109 14.83 6.70 5.28
C SER A 109 13.78 6.02 4.40
N PRO A 110 12.64 6.68 4.11
CA PRO A 110 11.66 6.15 3.16
C PRO A 110 12.35 5.80 1.83
N PHE A 111 12.10 4.59 1.34
CA PHE A 111 12.66 4.12 0.09
C PHE A 111 12.00 4.84 -1.07
N VAL A 112 12.80 5.55 -1.86
CA VAL A 112 12.36 6.18 -3.10
C VAL A 112 13.14 5.53 -4.26
N PRO A 113 12.50 4.65 -5.05
CA PRO A 113 13.20 3.98 -6.14
C PRO A 113 13.63 4.98 -7.22
N ALA A 114 14.86 4.86 -7.70
CA ALA A 114 15.32 5.55 -8.91
C ALA A 114 14.48 5.15 -10.14
N ALA A 115 14.45 5.98 -11.18
CA ALA A 115 13.58 5.79 -12.36
C ALA A 115 13.65 4.37 -12.96
N ARG A 116 14.86 3.83 -13.16
CA ARG A 116 15.06 2.45 -13.67
C ARG A 116 14.53 1.37 -12.73
N ALA A 117 14.57 1.59 -11.42
CA ALA A 117 13.96 0.68 -10.45
C ALA A 117 12.43 0.78 -10.48
N ARG A 118 11.86 1.97 -10.72
CA ARG A 118 10.41 2.16 -10.88
C ARG A 118 9.87 1.39 -12.09
N GLU A 119 10.55 1.43 -13.22
CA GLU A 119 10.17 0.66 -14.42
C GLU A 119 10.21 -0.84 -14.16
N ARG A 120 11.26 -1.34 -13.49
CA ARG A 120 11.36 -2.75 -13.11
C ARG A 120 10.23 -3.16 -12.16
N LEU A 121 9.97 -2.38 -11.12
CA LEU A 121 8.88 -2.63 -10.16
C LEU A 121 7.52 -2.59 -10.85
N ALA A 122 7.29 -1.65 -11.77
CA ALA A 122 6.06 -1.57 -12.55
C ALA A 122 5.86 -2.78 -13.47
N ALA A 123 6.92 -3.24 -14.14
CA ALA A 123 6.87 -4.45 -14.97
C ALA A 123 6.59 -5.70 -14.14
N GLN A 124 7.17 -5.80 -12.94
CA GLN A 124 6.95 -6.92 -12.04
C GLN A 124 5.55 -6.91 -11.40
N ARG A 125 4.98 -5.73 -11.12
CA ARG A 125 3.61 -5.56 -10.61
C ARG A 125 2.55 -6.25 -11.47
N ALA A 126 2.68 -6.17 -12.79
CA ALA A 126 1.77 -6.84 -13.72
C ALA A 126 1.84 -8.39 -13.62
N ARG A 127 3.01 -8.92 -13.26
CA ARG A 127 3.23 -10.35 -13.04
C ARG A 127 2.67 -10.81 -11.69
N TRP A 128 2.74 -9.99 -10.65
CA TRP A 128 2.36 -10.38 -9.28
C TRP A 128 0.87 -10.38 -9.00
N ARG A 129 0.07 -9.58 -9.71
CA ARG A 129 -1.39 -9.70 -9.69
C ARG A 129 -1.91 -11.13 -9.96
N LYS A 130 -1.06 -12.01 -10.52
CA LYS A 130 -1.38 -13.40 -10.85
C LYS A 130 -0.82 -14.41 -9.85
N ASP A 131 0.04 -14.02 -8.90
CA ASP A 131 0.69 -14.91 -7.95
C ASP A 131 1.02 -14.21 -6.62
N PRO A 132 0.15 -14.36 -5.59
CA PRO A 132 0.34 -13.76 -4.26
C PRO A 132 1.63 -14.21 -3.54
N GLY A 133 2.15 -15.40 -3.84
CA GLY A 133 3.40 -15.91 -3.24
C GLY A 133 4.65 -15.16 -3.72
N ALA A 134 4.55 -14.44 -4.83
CA ALA A 134 5.66 -13.69 -5.42
C ALA A 134 6.04 -12.43 -4.62
N PHE A 135 5.18 -11.91 -3.75
CA PHE A 135 5.44 -10.68 -2.99
C PHE A 135 6.58 -10.86 -1.98
N ALA A 136 6.49 -11.86 -1.10
CA ALA A 136 7.54 -12.16 -0.12
C ALA A 136 8.88 -12.49 -0.81
N ALA A 137 8.83 -13.27 -1.90
CA ALA A 137 10.00 -13.61 -2.70
C ALA A 137 10.65 -12.38 -3.37
N MET A 138 9.86 -11.41 -3.84
CA MET A 138 10.42 -10.15 -4.36
C MET A 138 11.06 -9.33 -3.26
N LEU A 139 10.47 -9.22 -2.08
CA LEU A 139 11.09 -8.48 -0.97
C LEU A 139 12.44 -9.09 -0.60
N ALA A 140 12.54 -10.42 -0.65
CA ALA A 140 13.81 -11.12 -0.53
C ALA A 140 14.78 -10.84 -1.70
N ALA A 141 14.28 -10.71 -2.94
CA ALA A 141 15.08 -10.46 -4.15
C ALA A 141 15.57 -9.01 -4.27
N GLU A 142 14.73 -8.00 -4.01
CA GLU A 142 15.13 -6.60 -3.86
C GLU A 142 15.99 -6.41 -2.60
N GLY A 143 15.78 -7.27 -1.58
CA GLY A 143 16.62 -7.43 -0.40
C GLY A 143 17.94 -8.20 -0.62
N SER A 144 18.20 -8.77 -1.81
CA SER A 144 19.40 -9.57 -2.10
C SER A 144 20.63 -8.76 -2.50
N LYS A 145 20.53 -7.41 -2.56
CA LYS A 145 21.71 -6.57 -2.34
C LYS A 145 22.00 -6.31 -0.86
N ARG A 146 21.26 -6.94 0.08
CA ARG A 146 21.16 -6.75 1.54
C ARG A 146 20.45 -5.46 1.95
N SER A 147 19.17 -5.52 2.30
CA SER A 147 18.62 -4.63 3.33
C SER A 147 18.13 -5.54 4.45
N GLU A 148 18.81 -5.51 5.59
CA GLU A 148 18.59 -6.43 6.71
C GLU A 148 17.33 -6.11 7.53
N ARG A 149 16.53 -5.13 7.10
CA ARG A 149 15.37 -4.65 7.84
C ARG A 149 14.23 -4.33 6.87
N GLY A 150 13.14 -5.07 7.02
CA GLY A 150 11.98 -5.08 6.12
C GLY A 150 11.21 -3.77 5.99
N LEU A 151 10.13 -3.87 5.22
CA LEU A 151 9.14 -2.83 5.01
C LEU A 151 8.46 -2.46 6.33
N CYS A 152 7.82 -1.31 6.42
CA CYS A 152 6.82 -1.08 7.46
C CYS A 152 5.88 0.04 7.03
N PRO A 153 4.57 -0.08 7.27
CA PRO A 153 3.69 1.06 7.42
C PRO A 153 3.79 1.54 8.87
N ARG A 154 4.42 2.69 9.09
CA ARG A 154 4.47 3.30 10.42
C ARG A 154 3.04 3.66 10.84
N ASN A 155 2.43 2.89 11.75
CA ASN A 155 1.21 3.26 12.44
C ASN A 155 1.54 4.40 13.40
N ARG A 156 1.44 5.64 12.94
CA ARG A 156 1.48 6.79 13.85
C ARG A 156 0.10 6.87 14.49
N SER A 157 -0.05 6.33 15.70
CA SER A 157 -1.09 6.80 16.60
C SER A 157 -0.95 8.33 16.66
N TRP A 158 -2.05 9.05 16.43
CA TRP A 158 -2.05 10.50 16.55
C TRP A 158 -1.83 10.85 18.02
N GLY A 159 -0.57 11.07 18.37
CA GLY A 159 -0.11 11.44 19.69
C GLY A 159 1.39 11.72 19.63
N GLU A 160 1.73 13.00 19.68
CA GLU A 160 3.08 13.57 19.84
C GLU A 160 4.01 13.63 18.61
N GLY A 161 4.34 14.86 18.22
CA GLY A 161 5.52 15.19 17.41
C GLY A 161 5.26 15.64 15.97
N ARG A 162 5.22 16.96 15.77
CA ARG A 162 5.23 17.63 14.45
C ARG A 162 6.41 17.13 13.59
N PRO A 163 6.21 16.65 12.35
CA PRO A 163 7.31 16.25 11.47
C PRO A 163 8.10 17.46 10.94
N PRO A 164 9.40 17.29 10.61
CA PRO A 164 10.21 18.36 10.01
C PRO A 164 9.75 18.66 8.58
N ALA A 165 9.68 19.95 8.25
CA ALA A 165 9.26 20.45 6.94
C ALA A 165 10.27 20.05 5.85
N ILE A 166 9.80 19.32 4.83
CA ILE A 166 10.57 19.09 3.60
C ILE A 166 10.24 20.25 2.65
N LYS A 167 11.22 21.13 2.39
CA LYS A 167 11.09 22.20 1.37
C LYS A 167 10.98 21.56 -0.02
N GLY A 168 9.80 21.64 -0.62
CA GLY A 168 9.58 21.22 -2.00
C GLY A 168 10.24 22.19 -2.99
N GLY A 169 11.07 21.66 -3.88
CA GLY A 169 11.50 22.36 -5.09
C GLY A 169 10.37 22.34 -6.13
N GLU A 170 10.01 23.52 -6.62
CA GLU A 170 9.02 23.70 -7.68
C GLU A 170 9.54 23.16 -9.03
N ALA A 171 8.67 22.46 -9.75
CA ALA A 171 8.75 22.35 -11.21
C ALA A 171 7.33 22.59 -11.77
N PRO A 172 7.12 23.53 -12.71
CA PRO A 172 5.78 23.91 -13.14
C PRO A 172 5.27 22.99 -14.25
N LEU A 173 4.10 22.39 -14.04
CA LEU A 173 3.31 21.75 -15.09
C LEU A 173 2.53 22.82 -15.87
N ARG A 174 2.90 23.06 -17.14
CA ARG A 174 2.16 23.92 -18.07
C ARG A 174 0.80 23.29 -18.39
N GLY A 175 -0.28 23.98 -18.04
CA GLY A 175 -1.64 23.67 -18.48
C GLY A 175 -1.90 24.12 -19.92
N SER A 176 -2.51 23.26 -20.73
CA SER A 176 -3.05 23.58 -22.04
C SER A 176 -4.46 24.18 -21.88
N THR A 177 -4.59 25.48 -22.09
CA THR A 177 -5.89 26.15 -22.22
C THR A 177 -6.39 26.02 -23.66
N GLY A 178 -7.40 25.17 -23.88
CA GLY A 178 -8.19 25.12 -25.11
C GLY A 178 -9.59 25.68 -24.88
N ALA A 179 -9.81 26.97 -25.15
CA ALA A 179 -11.14 27.57 -25.21
C ALA A 179 -11.21 28.52 -26.41
N ARG A 180 -11.83 28.07 -27.51
CA ARG A 180 -12.22 28.94 -28.63
C ARG A 180 -13.72 29.22 -28.53
N ARG A 181 -14.04 30.48 -28.28
CA ARG A 181 -15.39 31.06 -28.29
C ARG A 181 -15.97 31.04 -29.71
N GLY A 182 -17.24 30.68 -29.84
CA GLY A 182 -18.05 30.95 -31.03
C GLY A 182 -18.34 32.43 -31.20
N ARG A 183 -18.40 32.90 -32.45
CA ARG A 183 -19.04 34.15 -32.85
C ARG A 183 -20.08 33.81 -33.90
N GLY A 184 -21.31 34.26 -33.66
CA GLY A 184 -22.38 34.24 -34.63
C GLY A 184 -22.16 35.25 -35.76
N ARG A 185 -22.89 34.99 -36.84
CA ARG A 185 -23.48 35.98 -37.73
C ARG A 185 -24.95 35.63 -37.86
#